data_AF-A0A942L4H2-F1
#
_entry.id   AF-A0A942L4H2-F1
#
_cell.length_a   1.000
_cell.length_b   1.000
_cell.length_c   1.000
_cell.angle_alpha   90.00
_cell.angle_beta   90.00
_cell.angle_gamma   90.00
#
_symmetry.space_group_name_H-M   'P 1'
#
loop_
_entity.id
_entity.type
_entity.pdbx_description
1 polymer ?
#
loop_
_entity_poly.entity_id
_entity_poly.type
_entity_poly.pdbx_seq_one_letter_code
_entity_poly.pdbx_strand_id
1 'polypeptide(L)'
;MDKRRLRQLRAIMQLVEAFDRQGVQAWLGGGWALEALDSTYQRDHADVDFHIFASDAPLVRVLLEELGYNIVEITASSFAAERGKLRVDWELLWEEDGAVVTYDSYVDATYVWPAGAFPQEKTGVINGVGVRVMSPSAQRQLKLDYDKKQKRLRQKDMRDLSRLRSLIHDRL
;
A
#
# COMPACT_ATOMS: atom_id res chain seq x y z
N MET A 1 0.86 -19.55 13.46
CA MET A 1 0.98 -18.27 12.73
C MET A 1 1.92 -17.35 13.50
N ASP A 2 2.88 -16.71 12.82
CA ASP A 2 3.85 -15.82 13.47
C ASP A 2 3.17 -14.62 14.18
N LYS A 3 3.71 -14.21 15.33
CA LYS A 3 3.19 -13.11 16.16
C LYS A 3 3.22 -11.77 15.41
N ARG A 4 4.18 -11.54 14.52
CA ARG A 4 4.25 -10.32 13.70
C ARG A 4 3.11 -10.31 12.68
N ARG A 5 2.97 -11.40 11.92
CA ARG A 5 1.89 -11.56 10.93
C ARG A 5 0.50 -11.35 11.54
N LEU A 6 0.22 -11.97 12.68
CA LEU A 6 -1.06 -11.79 13.37
C LEU A 6 -1.32 -10.33 13.76
N ARG A 7 -0.28 -9.60 14.19
CA ARG A 7 -0.38 -8.17 14.52
C ARG A 7 -0.67 -7.32 13.29
N GLN A 8 0.01 -7.59 12.18
CA GLN A 8 -0.21 -6.91 10.90
C GLN A 8 -1.62 -7.17 10.35
N LEU A 9 -2.09 -8.42 10.34
CA LEU A 9 -3.46 -8.77 9.91
C LEU A 9 -4.52 -8.01 10.72
N ARG A 10 -4.41 -8.02 12.06
CA ARG A 10 -5.34 -7.29 12.92
C ARG A 10 -5.30 -5.79 12.65
N ALA A 11 -4.11 -5.23 12.44
CA ALA A 11 -3.96 -3.82 12.11
C ALA A 11 -4.61 -3.48 10.76
N ILE A 12 -4.35 -4.25 9.70
CA ILE A 12 -4.95 -4.04 8.39
C ILE A 12 -6.48 -4.06 8.49
N MET A 13 -7.05 -5.08 9.15
CA MET A 13 -8.51 -5.18 9.32
C MET A 13 -9.08 -3.99 10.10
N GLN A 14 -8.45 -3.61 11.22
CA GLN A 14 -8.88 -2.49 12.06
C GLN A 14 -8.82 -1.15 11.30
N LEU A 15 -7.74 -0.94 10.55
CA LEU A 15 -7.54 0.30 9.79
C LEU A 15 -8.52 0.40 8.64
N VAL A 16 -8.71 -0.66 7.85
CA VAL A 16 -9.69 -0.70 6.75
C VAL A 16 -11.10 -0.42 7.26
N GLU A 17 -11.50 -1.04 8.37
CA GLU A 17 -12.81 -0.79 8.98
C GLU A 17 -12.96 0.67 9.44
N ALA A 18 -11.91 1.27 10.02
CA ALA A 18 -11.92 2.67 10.43
C ALA A 18 -12.05 3.62 9.22
N PHE A 19 -11.34 3.36 8.12
CA PHE A 19 -11.40 4.18 6.92
C PHE A 19 -12.73 4.06 6.19
N ASP A 20 -13.29 2.85 6.08
CA ASP A 20 -14.60 2.65 5.46
C ASP A 20 -15.69 3.41 6.23
N ARG A 21 -15.63 3.44 7.57
CA ARG A 21 -16.56 4.23 8.39
C ARG A 21 -16.45 5.73 8.18
N GLN A 22 -15.27 6.22 7.79
CA GLN A 22 -14.97 7.65 7.61
C GLN A 22 -14.97 8.07 6.14
N GLY A 23 -15.28 7.15 5.21
CA GLY A 23 -15.26 7.43 3.78
C GLY A 23 -13.86 7.62 3.18
N VAL A 24 -12.80 7.28 3.91
CA VAL A 24 -11.41 7.42 3.44
C VAL A 24 -11.08 6.31 2.44
N GLN A 25 -10.54 6.70 1.28
CA GLN A 25 -10.07 5.76 0.28
C GLN A 25 -8.61 5.41 0.54
N ALA A 26 -8.37 4.20 1.06
CA ALA A 26 -7.03 3.68 1.33
C ALA A 26 -6.75 2.41 0.53
N TRP A 27 -5.71 2.41 -0.30
CA TRP A 27 -5.29 1.26 -1.10
C TRP A 27 -4.09 0.56 -0.48
N LEU A 28 -4.24 -0.72 -0.18
CA LEU A 28 -3.14 -1.56 0.27
C LEU A 28 -2.09 -1.69 -0.85
N GLY A 29 -0.83 -1.50 -0.49
CA GLY A 29 0.34 -1.66 -1.36
C GLY A 29 1.26 -2.80 -0.92
N GLY A 30 2.41 -2.89 -1.59
CA GLY A 30 3.51 -3.74 -1.16
C GLY A 30 3.19 -5.24 -1.10
N GLY A 31 3.76 -5.93 -0.11
CA GLY A 31 3.60 -7.38 0.01
C GLY A 31 2.22 -7.82 0.48
N TRP A 32 1.57 -7.03 1.34
CA TRP A 32 0.22 -7.32 1.81
C TRP A 32 -0.83 -7.17 0.72
N ALA A 33 -0.65 -6.23 -0.21
CA ALA A 33 -1.47 -6.13 -1.42
C ALA A 33 -1.43 -7.41 -2.25
N LEU A 34 -0.26 -8.03 -2.41
CA LEU A 34 -0.12 -9.30 -3.11
C LEU A 34 -0.89 -10.43 -2.44
N GLU A 35 -0.79 -10.55 -1.11
CA GLU A 35 -1.57 -11.56 -0.39
C GLU A 35 -3.07 -11.31 -0.45
N ALA A 36 -3.49 -10.03 -0.49
CA ALA A 36 -4.90 -9.67 -0.64
C ALA A 36 -5.44 -10.09 -2.02
N LEU A 37 -4.61 -10.02 -3.06
CA LEU A 37 -4.97 -10.42 -4.43
C LEU A 37 -4.88 -11.94 -4.61
N ASP A 38 -4.02 -12.61 -3.85
CA ASP A 38 -3.88 -14.05 -3.83
C ASP A 38 -3.47 -14.57 -2.44
N SER A 39 -4.44 -15.16 -1.75
CA SER A 39 -4.25 -15.72 -0.41
C SER A 39 -3.30 -16.93 -0.36
N THR A 40 -2.97 -17.54 -1.51
CA THR A 40 -2.03 -18.67 -1.58
C THR A 40 -0.57 -18.20 -1.61
N TYR A 41 -0.32 -16.95 -2.02
CA TYR A 41 1.01 -16.33 -2.04
C TYR A 41 1.31 -15.67 -0.69
N GLN A 42 1.78 -16.45 0.28
CA GLN A 42 2.12 -15.93 1.61
C GLN A 42 3.63 -15.81 1.81
N ARG A 43 4.06 -14.70 2.42
CA ARG A 43 5.44 -14.50 2.88
C ARG A 43 5.50 -13.58 4.08
N ASP A 44 6.66 -13.50 4.71
CA ASP A 44 6.87 -12.52 5.77
C ASP A 44 6.95 -11.09 5.21
N HIS A 45 6.30 -10.15 5.91
CA HIS A 45 6.30 -8.73 5.60
C HIS A 45 6.93 -7.95 6.75
N ALA A 46 7.75 -6.95 6.44
CA ALA A 46 8.39 -6.11 7.45
C ALA A 46 7.44 -5.02 7.97
N ASP A 47 6.53 -4.59 7.11
CA ASP A 47 5.77 -3.35 7.12
C ASP A 47 4.35 -3.59 6.56
N VAL A 48 3.53 -2.54 6.58
CA VAL A 48 2.23 -2.46 5.91
C VAL A 48 2.21 -1.15 5.15
N ASP A 49 1.96 -1.20 3.85
CA ASP A 49 1.96 -0.01 2.98
C ASP A 49 0.53 0.34 2.58
N PHE A 50 0.15 1.60 2.72
CA PHE A 50 -1.09 2.15 2.18
C PHE A 50 -0.80 3.35 1.28
N HIS A 51 -1.72 3.60 0.34
CA HIS A 51 -1.78 4.83 -0.43
C HIS A 51 -3.11 5.52 -0.12
N ILE A 52 -3.09 6.83 0.06
CA ILE A 52 -4.28 7.67 0.28
C ILE A 52 -4.15 8.98 -0.47
N PHE A 53 -5.26 9.65 -0.75
CA PHE A 53 -5.19 11.04 -1.18
C PHE A 53 -4.67 11.95 -0.06
N ALA A 54 -3.83 12.92 -0.42
CA ALA A 54 -3.21 13.85 0.52
C ALA A 54 -4.23 14.66 1.32
N SER A 55 -5.42 14.90 0.75
CA SER A 55 -6.56 15.54 1.42
C SER A 55 -7.04 14.77 2.66
N ASP A 56 -6.88 13.44 2.67
CA ASP A 56 -7.32 12.58 3.77
C ASP A 56 -6.24 12.43 4.86
N ALA A 57 -5.00 12.87 4.60
CA ALA A 57 -3.89 12.68 5.53
C ALA A 57 -4.11 13.29 6.93
N PRO A 58 -4.72 14.49 7.10
CA PRO A 58 -5.06 14.99 8.43
C PRO A 58 -6.03 14.07 9.19
N LEU A 59 -7.10 13.61 8.53
CA LEU A 59 -8.09 12.72 9.13
C LEU A 59 -7.48 11.36 9.48
N VAL A 60 -6.69 10.77 8.56
CA VAL A 60 -6.03 9.48 8.79
C VAL A 60 -5.08 9.55 9.99
N ARG A 61 -4.33 10.65 10.15
CA ARG A 61 -3.45 10.81 11.32
C ARG A 61 -4.22 10.87 12.64
N VAL A 62 -5.34 11.58 12.69
CA VAL A 62 -6.22 11.60 13.88
C VAL A 62 -6.74 10.19 14.19
N LEU A 63 -7.25 9.47 13.19
CA LEU A 63 -7.72 8.09 13.38
C LEU A 63 -6.59 7.16 13.87
N LEU A 64 -5.38 7.33 13.36
CA LEU A 64 -4.22 6.56 13.80
C LEU A 64 -3.89 6.82 15.27
N GLU A 65 -3.90 8.07 15.70
CA GLU A 65 -3.69 8.46 17.11
C GLU A 65 -4.76 7.86 18.03
N GLU A 66 -6.04 7.92 17.65
CA GLU A 66 -7.16 7.30 18.37
C GLU A 66 -7.01 5.77 18.48
N LEU A 67 -6.42 5.13 17.47
CA LEU A 67 -6.11 3.71 17.44
C LEU A 67 -4.79 3.35 18.16
N GLY A 68 -4.13 4.33 18.78
CA GLY A 68 -2.92 4.17 19.58
C GLY A 68 -1.64 4.06 18.75
N TYR A 69 -1.62 4.59 17.53
CA TYR A 69 -0.40 4.76 16.74
C TYR A 69 0.23 6.12 17.05
N ASN A 70 1.56 6.16 17.00
CA ASN A 70 2.32 7.40 17.02
C ASN A 70 2.78 7.72 15.60
N ILE A 71 2.59 8.95 15.15
CA ILE A 71 3.19 9.41 13.88
C ILE A 71 4.69 9.63 14.13
N VAL A 72 5.54 8.92 13.40
CA VAL A 72 7.00 8.91 13.62
C VAL A 72 7.78 9.62 12.51
N GLU A 73 7.16 9.82 11.36
CA GLU A 73 7.78 10.42 10.19
C GLU A 73 6.71 11.13 9.36
N ILE A 74 7.01 12.34 8.87
CA ILE A 74 6.17 13.08 7.94
C ILE A 74 7.11 13.74 6.93
N THR A 75 6.82 13.53 5.65
CA THR A 75 7.50 14.17 4.52
C THR A 75 6.48 14.90 3.65
N ALA A 76 6.93 15.50 2.55
CA ALA A 76 6.03 16.11 1.57
C ALA A 76 5.15 15.07 0.86
N SER A 77 5.58 13.80 0.76
CA SER A 77 4.88 12.76 -0.02
C SER A 77 4.53 11.50 0.74
N SER A 78 4.82 11.45 2.04
CA SER A 78 4.51 10.29 2.84
C SER A 78 4.45 10.62 4.33
N PHE A 79 3.91 9.69 5.11
CA PHE A 79 4.13 9.66 6.54
C PHE A 79 4.17 8.20 7.02
N ALA A 80 4.71 7.99 8.22
CA ALA A 80 4.72 6.68 8.85
C ALA A 80 4.21 6.76 10.28
N ALA A 81 3.57 5.66 10.70
CA ALA A 81 3.01 5.53 12.03
C ALA A 81 3.38 4.19 12.66
N GLU A 82 3.62 4.20 13.97
CA GLU A 82 4.06 3.02 14.71
C GLU A 82 3.16 2.72 15.91
N ARG A 83 2.87 1.43 16.13
CA ARG A 83 2.20 0.91 17.32
C ARG A 83 2.94 -0.30 17.86
N GLY A 84 3.80 -0.07 18.86
CA GLY A 84 4.73 -1.09 19.35
C GLY A 84 5.76 -1.45 18.27
N LYS A 85 5.86 -2.73 17.88
CA LYS A 85 6.77 -3.17 16.77
C LYS A 85 6.09 -3.25 15.41
N LEU A 86 4.95 -2.58 15.23
CA LEU A 86 4.25 -2.50 13.96
C LEU A 86 4.51 -1.12 13.36
N ARG A 87 4.98 -1.08 12.12
CA ARG A 87 5.08 0.12 11.30
C ARG A 87 4.06 0.04 10.16
N VAL A 88 3.43 1.16 9.86
CA VAL A 88 2.56 1.37 8.71
C VAL A 88 3.02 2.62 7.98
N ASP A 89 3.31 2.47 6.69
CA ASP A 89 3.79 3.53 5.80
C ASP A 89 2.65 3.97 4.88
N TRP A 90 2.54 5.28 4.67
CA TRP A 90 1.50 5.91 3.89
C TRP A 90 2.12 6.76 2.80
N GLU A 91 1.87 6.39 1.55
CA GLU A 91 2.20 7.20 0.39
C GLU A 91 1.03 8.14 0.07
N LEU A 92 1.34 9.41 -0.16
CA LEU A 92 0.34 10.43 -0.48
C LEU A 92 0.12 10.52 -1.99
N LEU A 93 -1.14 10.63 -2.37
CA LEU A 93 -1.59 10.77 -3.75
C LEU A 93 -2.22 12.14 -3.95
N TRP A 94 -2.08 12.68 -5.15
CA TRP A 94 -2.79 13.88 -5.61
C TRP A 94 -3.47 13.61 -6.94
N GLU A 95 -4.43 14.45 -7.27
CA GLU A 95 -4.97 14.53 -8.62
C GLU A 95 -4.39 15.76 -9.33
N GLU A 96 -3.80 15.53 -10.50
CA GLU A 96 -3.21 16.57 -11.34
C GLU A 96 -3.57 16.26 -12.79
N ASP A 97 -4.17 17.22 -13.50
CA ASP A 97 -4.59 17.08 -14.90
C ASP A 97 -5.40 15.80 -15.23
N GLY A 98 -6.24 15.37 -14.28
CA GLY A 98 -7.08 14.17 -14.41
C GLY A 98 -6.33 12.84 -14.22
N ALA A 99 -5.07 12.87 -13.81
CA ALA A 99 -4.28 11.72 -13.44
C ALA A 99 -4.01 11.68 -11.93
N VAL A 100 -3.77 10.48 -11.40
CA VAL A 100 -3.28 10.32 -10.02
C VAL A 100 -1.76 10.40 -10.04
N VAL A 101 -1.19 11.18 -9.13
CA VAL A 101 0.26 11.40 -9.02
C VAL A 101 0.77 11.20 -7.60
N THR A 102 2.06 10.89 -7.43
CA THR A 102 2.81 11.08 -6.17
C THR A 102 4.08 11.88 -6.43
N TYR A 103 4.75 12.37 -5.39
CA TYR A 103 6.07 12.96 -5.48
C TYR A 103 7.16 11.95 -5.07
N ASP A 104 8.05 11.67 -6.01
CA ASP A 104 9.15 10.72 -5.88
C ASP A 104 10.42 11.41 -5.38
N SER A 105 10.61 11.37 -4.06
CA SER A 105 11.74 12.03 -3.39
C SER A 105 13.13 11.51 -3.82
N TYR A 106 13.22 10.34 -4.46
CA TYR A 106 14.51 9.82 -4.92
C TYR A 106 15.03 10.51 -6.17
N VAL A 107 14.12 11.03 -7.00
CA VAL A 107 14.46 11.69 -8.27
C VAL A 107 13.95 13.13 -8.31
N ASP A 108 13.39 13.62 -7.20
CA ASP A 108 12.85 14.97 -7.04
C ASP A 108 11.87 15.33 -8.18
N ALA A 109 10.89 14.45 -8.41
CA ALA A 109 9.96 14.60 -9.52
C ALA A 109 8.58 14.02 -9.22
N THR A 110 7.56 14.54 -9.90
CA THR A 110 6.21 13.98 -9.91
C THR A 110 6.19 12.66 -10.68
N TYR A 111 5.65 11.62 -10.06
CA TYR A 111 5.37 10.33 -10.67
C TYR A 111 3.90 10.23 -11.04
N VAL A 112 3.61 10.06 -12.33
CA VAL A 112 2.25 9.88 -12.83
C VAL A 112 1.89 8.40 -12.83
N TRP A 113 0.85 8.03 -12.09
CA TRP A 113 0.37 6.66 -12.04
C TRP A 113 -0.40 6.30 -13.31
N PRO A 114 -0.28 5.05 -13.80
CA PRO A 114 -1.09 4.58 -14.92
C PRO A 114 -2.58 4.57 -14.53
N ALA A 115 -3.44 4.80 -15.52
CA ALA A 115 -4.88 4.70 -15.33
C ALA A 115 -5.28 3.34 -14.69
N GLY A 116 -6.16 3.38 -13.69
CA GLY A 116 -6.57 2.19 -12.95
C GLY A 116 -5.54 1.67 -11.93
N ALA A 117 -4.48 2.43 -11.60
CA ALA A 117 -3.57 2.09 -10.51
C ALA A 117 -4.30 1.93 -9.17
N PHE A 118 -5.33 2.75 -8.93
CA PHE A 118 -6.09 2.81 -7.69
C PHE A 118 -7.58 2.58 -7.97
N PRO A 119 -8.03 1.31 -8.08
CA PRO A 119 -9.43 0.99 -8.38
C PRO A 119 -10.35 1.41 -7.23
N GLN A 120 -11.54 1.93 -7.56
CA GLN A 120 -12.55 2.33 -6.57
C GLN A 120 -13.09 1.13 -5.77
N GLU A 121 -13.23 -0.01 -6.44
CA GLU A 121 -13.71 -1.26 -5.86
C GLU A 121 -12.68 -1.96 -4.97
N LYS A 122 -13.19 -2.75 -4.02
CA LYS A 122 -12.37 -3.65 -3.20
C LYS A 122 -11.98 -4.88 -4.01
N THR A 123 -10.75 -4.91 -4.50
CA THR A 123 -10.24 -5.94 -5.42
C THR A 123 -9.44 -7.06 -4.75
N GLY A 124 -9.23 -6.98 -3.42
CA GLY A 124 -8.54 -8.00 -2.64
C GLY A 124 -9.26 -8.34 -1.34
N VAL A 125 -8.83 -9.44 -0.71
CA VAL A 125 -9.40 -9.96 0.54
C VAL A 125 -8.27 -10.32 1.50
N ILE A 126 -8.31 -9.76 2.71
CA ILE A 126 -7.43 -10.13 3.81
C ILE A 126 -8.26 -10.76 4.92
N ASN A 127 -8.05 -12.06 5.18
CA ASN A 127 -8.73 -12.79 6.25
C ASN A 127 -10.26 -12.62 6.25
N GLY A 128 -10.87 -12.64 5.06
CA GLY A 128 -12.32 -12.44 4.86
C GLY A 128 -12.77 -10.97 4.77
N VAL A 129 -11.90 -10.00 5.03
CA VAL A 129 -12.19 -8.57 4.90
C VAL A 129 -11.84 -8.09 3.51
N GLY A 130 -12.80 -7.53 2.78
CA GLY A 130 -12.57 -6.88 1.48
C GLY A 130 -11.76 -5.59 1.65
N VAL A 131 -10.71 -5.44 0.86
CA VAL A 131 -9.78 -4.31 0.90
C VAL A 131 -9.58 -3.72 -0.50
N ARG A 132 -9.39 -2.41 -0.59
CA ARG A 132 -8.91 -1.77 -1.83
C ARG A 132 -7.42 -2.06 -1.96
N VAL A 133 -6.99 -2.40 -3.17
CA VAL A 133 -5.60 -2.80 -3.44
C VAL A 133 -5.10 -2.06 -4.66
N MET A 134 -3.87 -1.55 -4.60
CA MET A 134 -3.18 -1.01 -5.77
C MET A 134 -3.11 -2.09 -6.87
N SER A 135 -3.42 -1.74 -8.11
CA SER A 135 -3.56 -2.74 -9.17
C SER A 135 -2.27 -3.55 -9.38
N PRO A 136 -2.38 -4.83 -9.82
CA PRO A 136 -1.20 -5.65 -10.11
C PRO A 136 -0.22 -4.98 -11.08
N SER A 137 -0.74 -4.28 -12.09
CA SER A 137 0.05 -3.54 -13.06
C SER A 137 0.85 -2.40 -12.43
N ALA A 138 0.23 -1.61 -11.54
CA ALA A 138 0.90 -0.53 -10.81
C ALA A 138 1.96 -1.07 -9.83
N GLN A 139 1.66 -2.12 -9.07
CA GLN A 139 2.64 -2.80 -8.21
C GLN A 139 3.84 -3.33 -9.00
N ARG A 140 3.61 -3.86 -10.21
CA ARG A 140 4.69 -4.35 -11.08
C ARG A 140 5.55 -3.20 -11.58
N GLN A 141 4.91 -2.11 -12.05
CA GLN A 141 5.61 -0.94 -12.55
C GLN A 141 6.51 -0.32 -11.47
N LEU A 142 5.99 -0.11 -10.25
CA LEU A 142 6.75 0.41 -9.12
C LEU A 142 8.02 -0.40 -8.82
N LYS A 143 7.92 -1.74 -8.87
CA LYS A 143 9.08 -2.62 -8.66
C LYS A 143 10.11 -2.53 -9.79
N LEU A 144 9.66 -2.38 -11.04
CA LEU A 144 10.57 -2.20 -12.18
C LEU A 144 11.26 -0.83 -12.14
N ASP A 145 10.56 0.22 -11.70
CA ASP A 145 11.13 1.55 -11.56
C ASP A 145 12.10 1.62 -10.36
N TYR A 146 11.89 0.82 -9.31
CA TYR A 146 12.86 0.65 -8.23
C TYR A 146 14.21 0.10 -8.73
N ASP A 147 14.19 -0.85 -9.68
CA ASP A 147 15.41 -1.39 -10.30
C ASP A 147 16.16 -0.32 -11.11
N LYS A 148 15.42 0.52 -11.84
CA LYS A 148 16.00 1.62 -12.64
C LYS A 148 16.69 2.70 -11.80
N LYS A 149 16.32 2.86 -10.52
CA LYS A 149 16.98 3.77 -9.56
C LYS A 149 18.31 3.23 -9.01
N GLN A 150 19.00 2.36 -9.77
CA GLN A 150 20.26 1.70 -9.40
C GLN A 150 20.20 0.85 -8.11
N LYS A 151 18.99 0.49 -7.66
CA LYS A 151 18.82 -0.42 -6.53
C LYS A 151 18.56 -1.82 -7.07
N ARG A 152 19.55 -2.71 -6.91
CA ARG A 152 19.42 -4.11 -7.29
C ARG A 152 18.16 -4.73 -6.68
N LEU A 153 17.29 -5.30 -7.51
CA LEU A 153 16.11 -6.05 -7.05
C LEU A 153 16.51 -7.09 -6.01
N ARG A 154 15.78 -7.11 -4.88
CA ARG A 154 15.97 -8.12 -3.84
C ARG A 154 15.30 -9.43 -4.29
N GLN A 155 15.69 -10.55 -3.69
CA GLN A 155 15.08 -11.85 -3.99
C GLN A 155 13.55 -11.87 -3.78
N LYS A 156 13.04 -11.10 -2.80
CA LYS A 156 11.59 -10.95 -2.60
C LYS A 156 10.93 -10.19 -3.76
N ASP A 157 11.59 -9.17 -4.30
CA ASP A 157 11.04 -8.36 -5.39
C ASP A 157 10.94 -9.19 -6.69
N MET A 158 11.93 -10.04 -6.97
CA MET A 158 11.86 -10.98 -8.12
C MET A 158 10.70 -11.97 -8.01
N ARG A 159 10.46 -12.53 -6.82
CA ARG A 159 9.33 -13.43 -6.57
C ARG A 159 7.99 -12.71 -6.71
N ASP A 160 7.89 -11.50 -6.16
CA ASP A 160 6.70 -10.65 -6.28
C ASP A 160 6.43 -10.32 -7.77
N LEU A 161 7.45 -9.98 -8.56
CA LEU A 161 7.30 -9.69 -10.00
C LEU A 161 6.75 -10.88 -10.78
N SER A 162 7.23 -12.09 -10.51
CA SER A 162 6.68 -13.31 -11.13
C SER A 162 5.21 -13.50 -10.77
N ARG A 163 4.82 -13.28 -9.51
CA ARG A 163 3.43 -13.41 -9.09
C ARG A 163 2.53 -12.36 -9.72
N LEU A 164 2.98 -11.10 -9.75
CA LEU A 164 2.27 -9.99 -10.39
C LEU A 164 2.03 -10.26 -11.88
N ARG A 165 3.02 -10.85 -12.58
CA ARG A 165 2.84 -11.24 -13.99
C ARG A 165 1.71 -12.25 -14.17
N SER A 166 1.62 -13.26 -13.31
CA SER A 166 0.51 -14.23 -13.34
C SER A 166 -0.84 -13.55 -13.06
N LEU A 167 -0.92 -12.72 -12.02
CA LEU A 167 -2.15 -12.00 -11.66
C LEU A 167 -2.64 -11.04 -12.75
N ILE A 168 -1.73 -10.46 -13.54
CA ILE A 168 -2.08 -9.61 -14.70
C ILE A 168 -2.65 -10.48 -15.83
N HIS A 169 -2.06 -11.64 -16.10
CA HIS A 169 -2.53 -12.53 -17.16
C HIS A 169 -3.89 -13.14 -16.84
N ASP A 170 -4.12 -13.56 -15.61
CA ASP A 170 -5.37 -14.21 -15.17
C ASP A 170 -6.58 -13.26 -15.12
N ARG A 171 -6.36 -11.94 -15.31
CA ARG A 171 -7.39 -10.88 -15.28
C ARG A 171 -7.70 -10.30 -16.66
N LEU A 172 -7.05 -10.79 -17.71
CA LEU A 172 -7.33 -10.47 -19.13
C LEU A 172 -8.20 -11.57 -19.74
#